data_AF-A0AAV5DS08-F1
#
_entry.id   AF-A0AAV5DS08-F1
#
_cell.length_a   1.000
_cell.length_b   1.000
_cell.length_c   1.000
_cell.angle_alpha   90.00
_cell.angle_beta   90.00
_cell.angle_gamma   90.00
#
_symmetry.space_group_name_H-M   'P 1'
#
loop_
_entity.id
_entity.type
_entity.pdbx_description
1 polymer ?
#
loop_
_entity_poly.entity_id
_entity_poly.type
_entity_poly.pdbx_seq_one_letter_code
_entity_poly.pdbx_strand_id
1 'polypeptide(L)'
;MALRRADFSPKQLKNGAFHFPVFHIKHPCIDEPSSVHAASVSDAGTVIGNDNIHTGKYFMAISLGAPAVFNLVTIDTGSTLSWVQCEKCHVRCHDQAPQAGKIFNPNNSTTYSHVGCYNEDCIDLHEVYNVPFGCIEETDTCLYSLREDNMFKAGIIGFGNKSYSFFNQLARKTSYNAFAYCFPIDHKSEGFLTIAP
;
A
#
# COMPACT_ATOMS: atom_id res chain seq x y z
N MET A 1 -2.76 -11.35 6.09
CA MET A 1 -2.54 -10.12 6.90
C MET A 1 -3.37 -8.97 6.35
N ALA A 2 -4.52 -8.67 6.97
CA ALA A 2 -5.20 -7.40 6.77
C ALA A 2 -4.42 -6.33 7.54
N LEU A 3 -4.00 -5.25 6.88
CA LEU A 3 -3.39 -4.09 7.53
C LEU A 3 -4.40 -3.46 8.49
N ARG A 4 -4.54 -3.96 9.72
CA ARG A 4 -5.56 -3.49 10.66
C ARG A 4 -5.14 -2.27 11.49
N ARG A 5 -3.85 -1.94 11.53
CA ARG A 5 -3.29 -0.75 12.21
C ARG A 5 -1.90 -0.40 11.68
N ALA A 6 -1.78 -0.26 10.38
CA ALA A 6 -0.66 0.51 9.87
C ALA A 6 -0.91 1.98 10.21
N ASP A 7 -0.04 2.59 11.00
CA ASP A 7 0.04 4.04 11.13
C ASP A 7 0.50 4.61 9.79
N PHE A 8 -0.43 4.64 8.85
CA PHE A 8 -0.35 5.57 7.75
C PHE A 8 -0.19 6.95 8.39
N SER A 9 0.75 7.73 7.90
CA SER A 9 0.86 9.15 8.25
C SER A 9 0.25 9.99 7.12
N PRO A 10 -1.06 9.86 6.82
CA PRO A 10 -1.67 10.77 5.89
C PRO A 10 -1.67 12.16 6.51
N LYS A 11 -1.50 13.18 5.67
CA LYS A 11 -1.65 14.56 6.12
C LYS A 11 -3.14 14.78 6.40
N GLN A 12 -3.54 14.63 7.67
CA GLN A 12 -4.90 14.97 8.09
C GLN A 12 -5.05 16.48 8.00
N LEU A 13 -5.99 16.93 7.17
CA LEU A 13 -6.31 18.33 7.01
C LEU A 13 -7.10 18.81 8.24
N LYS A 14 -7.11 20.12 8.50
CA LYS A 14 -7.77 20.71 9.68
C LYS A 14 -9.27 20.42 9.77
N ASN A 15 -9.90 20.05 8.64
CA ASN A 15 -11.31 19.64 8.53
C ASN A 15 -11.52 18.13 8.72
N GLY A 16 -10.51 17.40 9.19
CA GLY A 16 -10.55 15.96 9.39
C GLY A 16 -10.45 15.14 8.09
N ALA A 17 -10.34 15.78 6.93
CA ALA A 17 -10.18 15.10 5.65
C ALA A 17 -8.77 14.52 5.52
N PHE A 18 -8.66 13.39 4.80
CA PHE A 18 -7.38 12.80 4.45
C PHE A 18 -7.07 13.08 2.99
N HIS A 19 -5.85 13.51 2.72
CA HIS A 19 -5.34 13.76 1.38
C HIS A 19 -4.07 12.95 1.16
N PHE A 20 -4.03 12.22 0.06
CA PHE A 20 -2.96 11.33 -0.32
C PHE A 20 -2.43 11.75 -1.70
N PRO A 21 -1.18 12.19 -1.79
CA PRO A 21 -0.52 12.39 -3.07
C PRO A 21 -0.46 11.08 -3.86
N VAL A 22 -0.76 11.16 -5.15
CA VAL A 22 -0.75 10.03 -6.06
C VAL A 22 0.08 10.37 -7.29
N PHE A 23 1.04 9.52 -7.62
CA PHE A 23 2.05 9.79 -8.65
C PHE A 23 2.29 8.59 -9.58
N HIS A 24 2.91 8.85 -10.72
CA HIS A 24 3.42 7.83 -11.62
C HIS A 24 4.78 7.29 -11.13
N ILE A 25 5.16 6.06 -11.49
CA ILE A 25 6.45 5.47 -11.01
C ILE A 25 7.71 6.18 -11.52
N LYS A 26 7.58 6.98 -12.59
CA LYS A 26 8.68 7.79 -13.16
C LYS A 26 8.62 9.25 -12.65
N HIS A 27 7.94 9.48 -11.53
CA HIS A 27 7.76 10.83 -11.02
C HIS A 27 9.04 11.34 -10.34
N PRO A 28 9.48 12.59 -10.61
CA PRO A 28 10.74 13.13 -10.08
C PRO A 28 10.88 13.03 -8.55
N CYS A 29 9.78 13.09 -7.80
CA CYS A 29 9.82 12.90 -6.33
C CYS A 29 10.23 11.49 -5.86
N ILE A 30 10.32 10.51 -6.77
CA ILE A 30 10.85 9.16 -6.48
C ILE A 30 12.38 9.16 -6.62
N ASP A 31 12.92 9.92 -7.58
CA ASP A 31 14.36 10.00 -7.85
C ASP A 31 15.05 11.14 -7.07
N GLU A 32 14.29 12.17 -6.68
CA GLU A 32 14.77 13.30 -5.89
C GLU A 32 14.91 12.90 -4.42
N PRO A 33 16.13 12.84 -3.89
CA PRO A 33 16.31 12.59 -2.50
C PRO A 33 16.23 13.98 -1.85
N SER A 34 15.04 14.51 -1.59
CA SER A 34 14.72 15.54 -0.56
C SER A 34 13.32 16.14 -0.74
N SER A 35 12.28 15.34 -0.52
CA SER A 35 11.45 15.58 0.68
C SER A 35 11.59 14.45 1.72
N VAL A 36 12.43 13.46 1.40
CA VAL A 36 13.24 12.61 2.29
C VAL A 36 14.68 12.73 1.78
N HIS A 37 15.62 13.29 2.55
CA HIS A 37 16.83 13.96 2.02
C HIS A 37 17.94 13.10 1.37
N ALA A 38 18.59 13.67 0.34
CA ALA A 38 19.99 13.67 -0.12
C ALA A 38 20.15 14.48 -1.46
N ALA A 39 20.60 15.73 -1.37
CA ALA A 39 20.84 16.60 -2.51
C ALA A 39 21.70 15.99 -3.65
N SER A 40 21.41 16.48 -4.87
CA SER A 40 22.31 16.63 -6.03
C SER A 40 22.90 15.37 -6.68
N VAL A 41 22.33 14.90 -7.80
CA VAL A 41 23.11 14.44 -8.96
C VAL A 41 22.38 14.76 -10.27
N SER A 42 23.04 15.58 -11.08
CA SER A 42 22.75 15.85 -12.48
C SER A 42 23.07 14.66 -13.39
N ASP A 43 22.26 14.52 -14.43
CA ASP A 43 22.54 13.85 -15.72
C ASP A 43 22.47 12.32 -15.74
N ALA A 44 21.34 11.79 -16.22
CA ALA A 44 21.26 10.46 -16.79
C ALA A 44 20.08 10.32 -17.77
N GLY A 45 20.37 10.56 -19.06
CA GLY A 45 20.00 9.66 -20.15
C GLY A 45 18.52 9.38 -20.42
N THR A 46 18.07 9.78 -21.60
CA THR A 46 16.85 9.33 -22.28
C THR A 46 16.51 7.86 -22.00
N VAL A 47 15.47 7.61 -21.19
CA VAL A 47 14.92 6.26 -21.04
C VAL A 47 13.88 6.03 -22.13
N ILE A 48 14.26 5.15 -23.06
CA ILE A 48 13.48 4.62 -24.16
C ILE A 48 12.11 4.14 -23.65
N GLY A 49 11.05 4.60 -24.31
CA GLY A 49 9.67 4.21 -24.05
C GLY A 49 9.44 2.74 -24.40
N ASN A 50 9.19 1.94 -23.37
CA ASN A 50 8.40 0.72 -23.51
C ASN A 50 7.28 0.77 -22.46
N ASP A 51 6.17 1.38 -22.86
CA ASP A 51 4.99 1.62 -22.02
C ASP A 51 4.06 0.39 -21.89
N ASN A 52 4.48 -0.78 -22.39
CA ASN A 52 3.61 -1.96 -22.47
C ASN A 52 3.55 -2.80 -21.18
N ILE A 53 4.30 -2.44 -20.13
CA ILE A 53 4.23 -3.08 -18.79
C ILE A 53 3.91 -2.04 -17.69
N HIS A 54 3.89 -0.75 -18.03
CA HIS A 54 3.70 0.38 -17.12
C HIS A 54 2.33 1.08 -17.24
N THR A 55 1.50 0.70 -18.21
CA THR A 55 0.32 1.48 -18.61
C THR A 55 -0.76 1.52 -17.53
N GLY A 56 -0.98 2.70 -16.95
CA GLY A 56 -2.16 3.03 -16.15
C GLY A 56 -2.06 2.78 -14.64
N LYS A 57 -0.87 2.60 -14.07
CA LYS A 57 -0.70 2.38 -12.63
C LYS A 57 -0.27 3.66 -11.90
N TYR A 58 -0.95 3.94 -10.80
CA TYR A 58 -0.69 5.09 -9.93
C TYR A 58 -0.33 4.62 -8.52
N PHE A 59 0.61 5.33 -7.91
CA PHE A 59 1.24 4.94 -6.67
C PHE A 59 0.99 5.96 -5.58
N MET A 60 0.90 5.45 -4.37
CA MET A 60 0.83 6.22 -3.14
C MET A 60 2.01 5.78 -2.26
N ALA A 61 2.70 6.76 -1.68
CA ALA A 61 3.71 6.50 -0.67
C ALA A 61 3.04 6.23 0.68
N ILE A 62 3.44 5.15 1.34
CA ILE A 62 3.01 4.83 2.70
C ILE A 62 4.21 4.54 3.59
N SER A 63 4.00 4.64 4.90
CA SER A 63 4.95 4.18 5.90
C SER A 63 4.25 3.23 6.86
N LEU A 64 4.94 2.17 7.25
CA LEU A 64 4.39 1.11 8.10
C LEU A 64 5.25 0.91 9.33
N GLY A 65 4.59 0.71 10.47
CA GLY A 65 5.23 0.31 11.71
C GLY A 65 5.97 1.42 12.45
N ALA A 66 6.59 1.03 13.56
CA ALA A 66 7.46 1.87 14.37
C ALA A 66 8.73 1.09 14.72
N PRO A 67 9.91 1.45 14.16
CA PRO A 67 10.16 2.61 13.29
C PRO A 67 9.48 2.50 11.91
N ALA A 68 9.23 3.65 11.29
CA ALA A 68 8.52 3.75 10.02
C ALA A 68 9.30 3.13 8.86
N VAL A 69 8.65 2.24 8.11
CA VAL A 69 9.19 1.58 6.90
C VAL A 69 8.41 2.03 5.67
N PHE A 70 9.10 2.73 4.77
CA PHE A 70 8.56 3.23 3.51
C PHE A 70 8.20 2.11 2.52
N ASN A 71 7.04 2.22 1.88
CA ASN A 71 6.58 1.36 0.80
C ASN A 71 5.78 2.14 -0.25
N LEU A 72 5.92 1.76 -1.52
CA LEU A 72 5.08 2.19 -2.63
C LEU A 72 3.99 1.16 -2.88
N VAL A 73 2.75 1.64 -2.86
CA VAL A 73 1.55 0.81 -3.03
C VAL A 73 0.65 1.38 -4.10
N THR A 74 -0.07 0.52 -4.81
CA THR A 74 -1.14 0.98 -5.71
C THR A 74 -2.49 0.94 -5.04
N ILE A 75 -3.35 1.89 -5.40
CA ILE A 75 -4.74 1.93 -4.96
C ILE A 75 -5.55 0.95 -5.82
N ASP A 76 -6.30 0.06 -5.18
CA ASP A 76 -7.16 -0.90 -5.86
C ASP A 76 -8.58 -0.82 -5.29
N THR A 77 -9.50 -0.27 -6.09
CA THR A 77 -10.92 -0.15 -5.73
C THR A 77 -11.69 -1.46 -5.89
N GLY A 78 -11.14 -2.44 -6.61
CA GLY A 78 -11.70 -3.77 -6.78
C GLY A 78 -11.30 -4.72 -5.65
N SER A 79 -10.19 -4.45 -4.96
CA SER A 79 -9.71 -5.24 -3.83
C SER A 79 -10.18 -4.68 -2.49
N THR A 80 -10.60 -5.58 -1.61
CA THR A 80 -10.88 -5.24 -0.21
C THR A 80 -9.63 -5.38 0.65
N LEU A 81 -8.85 -6.45 0.46
CA LEU A 81 -7.64 -6.69 1.24
C LEU A 81 -6.51 -5.71 0.84
N SER A 82 -5.91 -5.08 1.84
CA SER A 82 -4.67 -4.32 1.68
C SER A 82 -3.49 -5.15 2.18
N TRP A 83 -2.40 -5.16 1.42
CA TRP A 83 -1.20 -5.92 1.78
C TRP A 83 0.06 -5.20 1.30
N VAL A 84 1.14 -5.42 2.04
CA VAL A 84 2.51 -5.21 1.55
C VAL A 84 3.27 -6.52 1.70
N GLN A 85 4.30 -6.69 0.89
CA GLN A 85 5.22 -7.80 1.07
C GLN A 85 5.93 -7.68 2.42
N CYS A 86 5.95 -8.79 3.16
CA CYS A 86 6.51 -8.83 4.51
C CYS A 86 7.25 -10.13 4.85
N GLU A 87 8.16 -10.04 5.83
CA GLU A 87 8.96 -11.16 6.33
C GLU A 87 8.29 -11.89 7.51
N LYS A 88 8.45 -13.21 7.67
CA LYS A 88 9.15 -14.15 6.79
C LYS A 88 8.21 -14.60 5.67
N CYS A 89 8.64 -14.51 4.42
CA CYS A 89 7.87 -15.08 3.31
C CYS A 89 7.92 -16.62 3.42
N HIS A 90 6.80 -17.26 3.73
CA HIS A 90 6.77 -18.71 3.98
C HIS A 90 6.98 -19.57 2.72
N VAL A 91 6.48 -19.13 1.57
CA VAL A 91 6.62 -19.86 0.30
C VAL A 91 7.79 -19.31 -0.51
N ARG A 92 7.71 -18.02 -0.87
CA ARG A 92 8.74 -17.28 -1.60
C ARG A 92 8.41 -15.79 -1.49
N CYS A 93 9.42 -14.93 -1.36
CA CYS A 93 9.21 -13.50 -1.55
C CYS A 93 9.10 -13.17 -3.05
N HIS A 94 8.16 -12.31 -3.41
CA HIS A 94 8.13 -11.68 -4.73
C HIS A 94 9.38 -10.81 -4.93
N ASP A 95 9.79 -10.69 -6.18
CA ASP A 95 10.85 -9.76 -6.54
C ASP A 95 10.30 -8.33 -6.40
N GLN A 96 10.75 -7.61 -5.38
CA GLN A 96 10.35 -6.22 -5.13
C GLN A 96 11.47 -5.27 -5.51
N ALA A 97 11.17 -4.35 -6.42
CA ALA A 97 12.13 -3.35 -6.86
C ALA A 97 12.60 -2.47 -5.68
N PRO A 98 13.91 -2.16 -5.55
CA PRO A 98 14.44 -1.38 -4.43
C PRO A 98 13.75 -0.01 -4.23
N GLN A 99 13.37 0.65 -5.32
CA GLN A 99 12.64 1.93 -5.29
C GLN A 99 11.22 1.83 -4.73
N ALA A 100 10.63 0.63 -4.71
CA ALA A 100 9.31 0.41 -4.12
C ALA A 100 9.32 0.37 -2.59
N GLY A 101 10.50 0.39 -1.96
CA GLY A 101 10.68 0.32 -0.51
C GLY A 101 11.27 -0.99 -0.04
N LYS A 102 11.40 -1.14 1.28
CA LYS A 102 11.93 -2.36 1.91
C LYS A 102 10.80 -3.33 2.24
N ILE A 103 11.07 -4.63 2.14
CA ILE A 103 10.16 -5.66 2.65
C ILE A 103 9.92 -5.39 4.15
N PHE A 104 8.65 -5.32 4.54
CA PHE A 104 8.28 -5.00 5.91
C PHE A 104 8.57 -6.20 6.83
N ASN A 105 9.26 -5.99 7.94
CA ASN A 105 9.45 -7.03 8.94
C ASN A 105 8.56 -6.75 10.15
N PRO A 106 7.46 -7.51 10.36
CA PRO A 106 6.54 -7.29 11.47
C PRO A 106 7.20 -7.41 12.85
N ASN A 107 8.22 -8.28 12.99
CA ASN A 107 8.92 -8.48 14.25
C ASN A 107 9.79 -7.27 14.66
N ASN A 108 10.15 -6.42 13.69
CA ASN A 108 10.93 -5.21 13.93
C ASN A 108 10.06 -3.97 14.18
N SER A 109 8.73 -4.13 14.27
CA SER A 109 7.80 -3.02 14.46
C SER A 109 7.07 -3.12 15.79
N THR A 110 7.25 -2.11 16.66
CA THR A 110 6.58 -2.07 17.98
C THR A 110 5.08 -1.83 17.90
N THR A 111 4.58 -1.34 16.77
CA THR A 111 3.15 -1.11 16.51
C THR A 111 2.49 -2.24 15.71
N TYR A 112 3.23 -3.30 15.35
CA TYR A 112 2.63 -4.45 14.69
C TYR A 112 1.77 -5.24 15.67
N SER A 113 0.59 -5.67 15.21
CA SER A 113 -0.30 -6.54 15.96
C SER A 113 -0.84 -7.64 15.05
N HIS A 114 -0.65 -8.90 15.46
CA HIS A 114 -1.18 -10.06 14.74
C HIS A 114 -2.71 -10.08 14.73
N VAL A 115 -3.30 -10.47 13.60
CA VAL A 115 -4.73 -10.71 13.45
C VAL A 115 -4.94 -12.21 13.38
N GLY A 116 -5.43 -12.80 14.47
CA GLY A 116 -5.68 -14.24 14.55
C GLY A 116 -6.83 -14.72 13.67
N CYS A 117 -6.89 -16.03 13.48
CA CYS A 117 -7.88 -16.77 12.71
C CYS A 117 -9.30 -16.63 13.24
N TYR A 118 -9.47 -16.50 14.56
CA TYR A 118 -10.78 -16.29 15.17
C TYR A 118 -11.30 -14.84 15.02
N ASN A 119 -10.52 -13.95 14.40
CA ASN A 119 -10.97 -12.60 14.13
C ASN A 119 -12.03 -12.58 13.03
N GLU A 120 -13.13 -11.88 13.24
CA GLU A 120 -14.22 -11.75 12.25
C GLU A 120 -13.72 -11.27 10.88
N ASP A 121 -12.76 -10.35 10.81
CA ASP A 121 -12.22 -9.90 9.53
C ASP A 121 -11.36 -10.98 8.84
N CYS A 122 -10.71 -11.86 9.61
CA CYS A 122 -9.96 -12.98 9.05
C CYS A 122 -10.90 -14.06 8.51
N ILE A 123 -11.99 -14.32 9.23
CA ILE A 123 -13.05 -15.26 8.81
C ILE A 123 -13.71 -14.75 7.52
N ASP A 124 -14.13 -13.48 7.47
CA ASP A 124 -14.74 -12.87 6.28
C ASP A 124 -13.76 -12.86 5.08
N LEU A 125 -12.47 -12.64 5.33
CA LEU A 125 -11.45 -12.74 4.28
C LEU A 125 -11.40 -14.14 3.67
N HIS A 126 -11.41 -15.18 4.51
CA HIS A 126 -11.33 -16.56 4.04
C HIS A 126 -12.58 -16.98 3.27
N GLU A 127 -13.75 -16.47 3.67
CA GLU A 127 -15.00 -16.65 2.94
C GLU A 127 -14.95 -15.99 1.55
N VAL A 128 -14.55 -14.71 1.47
CA VAL A 128 -14.47 -13.95 0.21
C VAL A 128 -13.52 -14.60 -0.80
N TYR A 129 -12.40 -15.14 -0.34
CA TYR A 129 -11.40 -15.79 -1.20
C TYR A 129 -11.60 -17.30 -1.34
N ASN A 130 -12.66 -17.87 -0.76
CA ASN A 130 -12.98 -19.30 -0.79
C ASN A 130 -11.81 -20.18 -0.31
N VAL A 131 -11.19 -19.80 0.81
CA VAL A 131 -10.05 -20.49 1.44
C VAL A 131 -10.50 -21.09 2.81
N PRO A 132 -11.23 -22.21 2.82
CA PRO A 132 -11.89 -22.71 4.03
C PRO A 132 -10.95 -23.23 5.12
N PHE A 133 -9.70 -23.59 4.81
CA PHE A 133 -8.75 -24.20 5.75
C PHE A 133 -7.36 -23.55 5.75
N GLY A 134 -7.28 -22.28 5.36
CA GLY A 134 -6.00 -21.57 5.20
C GLY A 134 -5.60 -20.70 6.37
N CYS A 135 -6.10 -20.96 7.59
CA CYS A 135 -5.74 -20.19 8.79
C CYS A 135 -5.04 -21.02 9.86
N ILE A 136 -3.78 -20.69 10.19
CA ILE A 136 -2.98 -21.25 11.28
C ILE A 136 -2.53 -20.10 12.19
N GLU A 137 -3.06 -20.06 13.42
CA GLU A 137 -2.84 -18.96 14.39
C GLU A 137 -1.36 -18.62 14.63
N GLU A 138 -0.48 -19.62 14.55
CA GLU A 138 0.94 -19.48 14.88
C GLU A 138 1.77 -18.97 13.70
N THR A 139 1.31 -19.20 12.46
CA THR A 139 2.15 -19.04 11.26
C THR A 139 1.55 -18.15 10.19
N ASP A 140 0.32 -17.69 10.32
CA ASP A 140 -0.38 -16.99 9.23
C ASP A 140 -0.11 -15.49 9.20
N THR A 141 1.17 -15.18 9.41
CA THR A 141 1.75 -13.88 9.17
C THR A 141 2.36 -13.86 7.77
N CYS A 142 2.17 -12.77 7.02
CA CYS A 142 2.79 -12.61 5.69
C CYS A 142 2.46 -13.70 4.65
N LEU A 143 1.34 -14.40 4.82
CA LEU A 143 0.80 -15.30 3.80
C LEU A 143 -0.11 -14.52 2.85
N TYR A 144 0.30 -14.47 1.59
CA TYR A 144 -0.50 -13.99 0.48
C TYR A 144 -0.13 -14.83 -0.76
N SER A 145 -1.13 -15.25 -1.51
CA SER A 145 -0.96 -15.90 -2.80
C SER A 145 -1.71 -15.06 -3.82
N LEU A 146 -1.03 -14.05 -4.36
CA LEU A 146 -1.56 -13.28 -5.47
C LEU A 146 -0.73 -13.61 -6.69
N ARG A 147 -1.41 -14.10 -7.72
CA ARG A 147 -0.83 -14.48 -9.02
C ARG A 147 -0.46 -13.27 -9.90
N GLU A 148 -0.20 -12.11 -9.29
CA GLU A 148 0.12 -10.91 -10.06
C GLU A 148 1.64 -10.66 -10.09
N ASP A 149 2.19 -10.65 -11.31
CA ASP A 149 3.54 -10.17 -11.61
C ASP A 149 3.62 -8.64 -11.35
N ASN A 150 3.78 -8.26 -10.09
CA ASN A 150 3.86 -6.87 -9.65
C ASN A 150 5.28 -6.52 -9.16
N MET A 151 6.30 -6.85 -9.96
CA MET A 151 7.73 -6.68 -9.60
C MET A 151 8.10 -5.26 -9.12
N PHE A 152 7.33 -4.25 -9.53
CA PHE A 152 7.60 -2.83 -9.24
C PHE A 152 6.82 -2.26 -8.06
N LYS A 153 5.98 -3.05 -7.37
CA LYS A 153 5.16 -2.59 -6.23
C LYS A 153 5.56 -3.35 -4.98
N ALA A 154 5.56 -2.69 -3.83
CA ALA A 154 5.69 -3.37 -2.55
C ALA A 154 4.35 -3.94 -2.05
N GLY A 155 3.23 -3.47 -2.59
CA GLY A 155 1.90 -3.92 -2.18
C GLY A 155 0.74 -3.17 -2.85
N ILE A 156 -0.46 -3.42 -2.35
CA ILE A 156 -1.69 -2.71 -2.74
C ILE A 156 -2.46 -2.23 -1.51
N ILE A 157 -3.22 -1.15 -1.68
CA ILE A 157 -4.18 -0.67 -0.70
C ILE A 157 -5.58 -0.84 -1.28
N GLY A 158 -6.38 -1.68 -0.63
CA GLY A 158 -7.74 -2.03 -1.01
C GLY A 158 -8.77 -1.02 -0.52
N PHE A 159 -9.59 -0.52 -1.45
CA PHE A 159 -10.69 0.42 -1.23
C PHE A 159 -12.07 -0.24 -1.35
N GLY A 160 -12.13 -1.58 -1.27
CA GLY A 160 -13.37 -2.34 -1.29
C GLY A 160 -14.29 -2.07 -0.10
N ASN A 161 -15.42 -2.78 -0.06
CA ASN A 161 -16.55 -2.45 0.82
C ASN A 161 -16.58 -3.19 2.17
N LYS A 162 -15.61 -4.04 2.51
CA LYS A 162 -15.56 -4.71 3.83
C LYS A 162 -14.89 -3.84 4.89
N SER A 163 -15.22 -4.15 6.15
CA SER A 163 -14.71 -3.52 7.38
C SER A 163 -13.19 -3.42 7.47
N TYR A 164 -12.47 -4.41 6.98
CA TYR A 164 -11.00 -4.47 6.99
C TYR A 164 -10.33 -3.77 5.79
N SER A 165 -11.09 -3.27 4.83
CA SER A 165 -10.49 -2.44 3.77
C SER A 165 -9.85 -1.20 4.37
N PHE A 166 -8.80 -0.69 3.74
CA PHE A 166 -8.15 0.53 4.19
C PHE A 166 -9.14 1.69 4.26
N PHE A 167 -9.98 1.80 3.23
CA PHE A 167 -11.00 2.83 3.16
C PHE A 167 -11.94 2.79 4.37
N ASN A 168 -12.54 1.63 4.67
CA ASN A 168 -13.51 1.55 5.78
C ASN A 168 -12.84 1.72 7.15
N GLN A 169 -11.59 1.29 7.32
CA GLN A 169 -10.84 1.55 8.55
C GLN A 169 -10.57 3.04 8.75
N LEU A 170 -10.27 3.76 7.68
CA LEU A 170 -10.03 5.20 7.72
C LEU A 170 -11.33 6.01 7.85
N ALA A 171 -12.38 5.61 7.11
CA ALA A 171 -13.71 6.20 7.18
C ALA A 171 -14.25 6.20 8.60
N ARG A 172 -14.04 5.13 9.38
CA ARG A 172 -14.41 5.03 10.81
C ARG A 172 -13.69 6.03 11.72
N LYS A 173 -12.52 6.52 11.33
CA LYS A 173 -11.80 7.58 12.03
C LYS A 173 -12.27 8.99 11.62
N THR A 174 -13.16 9.08 10.64
CA THR A 174 -13.72 10.32 10.11
C THR A 174 -15.25 10.28 10.18
N SER A 175 -15.90 11.37 9.77
CA SER A 175 -17.34 11.38 9.49
C SER A 175 -17.64 11.14 8.00
N TYR A 176 -16.63 10.80 7.19
CA TYR A 176 -16.74 10.69 5.73
C TYR A 176 -16.81 9.22 5.29
N ASN A 177 -17.71 8.93 4.37
CA ASN A 177 -17.98 7.60 3.82
C ASN A 177 -17.85 7.56 2.28
N ALA A 178 -17.18 8.55 1.70
CA ALA A 178 -16.84 8.61 0.29
C ALA A 178 -15.36 8.95 0.11
N PHE A 179 -14.81 8.58 -1.03
CA PHE A 179 -13.49 9.01 -1.46
C PHE A 179 -13.56 9.46 -2.93
N ALA A 180 -12.70 10.40 -3.28
CA ALA A 180 -12.52 10.88 -4.65
C ALA A 180 -11.04 10.82 -5.00
N TYR A 181 -10.74 10.49 -6.26
CA TYR A 181 -9.38 10.49 -6.77
C TYR A 181 -9.32 11.29 -8.07
N CYS A 182 -8.21 12.00 -8.26
CA CYS A 182 -7.83 12.66 -9.49
C CYS A 182 -6.43 12.19 -9.82
N PHE A 183 -6.31 11.30 -10.80
CA PHE A 183 -5.01 10.76 -11.18
C PHE A 183 -4.29 11.69 -12.17
N PRO A 184 -2.97 11.84 -12.06
CA PRO A 184 -2.23 12.70 -12.96
C PRO A 184 -2.23 12.14 -14.39
N ILE A 185 -2.26 13.05 -15.37
CA ILE A 185 -2.30 12.70 -16.80
C ILE A 185 -0.91 12.26 -17.30
N ASP A 186 0.15 12.74 -16.66
CA ASP A 186 1.54 12.43 -17.00
C ASP A 186 2.39 12.13 -15.76
N HIS A 187 3.65 11.77 -16.01
CA HIS A 187 4.61 11.43 -14.96
C HIS A 187 5.22 12.65 -14.26
N LYS A 188 4.91 13.87 -14.68
CA LYS A 188 5.45 15.12 -14.10
C LYS A 188 4.46 15.79 -13.16
N SER A 189 3.21 15.37 -13.22
CA SER A 189 2.12 15.92 -12.43
C SER A 189 1.84 15.04 -11.21
N GLU A 190 1.47 15.69 -10.11
CA GLU A 190 0.91 15.04 -8.93
C GLU A 190 -0.62 15.04 -9.05
N GLY A 191 -1.24 13.90 -8.77
CA GLY A 191 -2.67 13.80 -8.51
C GLY A 191 -2.93 13.51 -7.05
N PHE A 192 -4.18 13.20 -6.73
CA PHE A 192 -4.59 12.98 -5.35
C PHE A 192 -5.65 11.91 -5.19
N LEU A 193 -5.69 11.33 -4.00
CA LEU A 193 -6.84 10.66 -3.44
C LEU A 193 -7.26 11.38 -2.16
N THR A 194 -8.56 11.56 -1.98
CA THR A 194 -9.13 12.27 -0.84
C THR A 194 -10.28 11.50 -0.22
N ILE A 195 -10.37 11.56 1.11
CA ILE A 195 -11.53 11.13 1.90
C ILE A 195 -12.04 12.37 2.62
N ALA A 196 -13.14 12.93 2.13
CA ALA A 196 -13.66 14.26 2.45
C ALA A 196 -15.18 14.32 2.13
N PRO A 197 -15.90 15.41 2.45
CA PRO A 197 -17.29 15.61 2.03
C PRO A 197 -17.48 15.49 0.52
#